data_AF-A0A447S3L7-F1
#
_entry.id   AF-A0A447S3L7-F1
#
_cell.length_a   1.000
_cell.length_b   1.000
_cell.length_c   1.000
_cell.angle_alpha   90.00
_cell.angle_beta   90.00
_cell.angle_gamma   90.00
#
_symmetry.space_group_name_H-M   'P 1'
#
loop_
_entity.id
_entity.type
_entity.pdbx_description
1 polymer ?
#
loop_
_entity_poly.entity_id
_entity_poly.type
_entity_poly.pdbx_seq_one_letter_code
_entity_poly.pdbx_strand_id
1 'polypeptide(L)' 'MINPESLVIKQGYAEPSLAQAEAGKAYQFEREGYFCLDSRYATATNLVFNRTVGLRDTWAKAGE' A
#
# COMPACT_ATOMS: atom_id res chain seq x y z
N MET A 1 -17.09 19.22 2.26
CA MET A 1 -17.43 17.82 1.94
C MET A 1 -16.16 17.00 2.10
N ILE A 2 -16.18 15.91 2.87
CA ILE A 2 -15.03 15.01 3.04
C ILE A 2 -15.21 13.85 2.05
N ASN A 3 -14.12 13.39 1.45
CA ASN A 3 -14.16 12.21 0.57
C ASN A 3 -14.45 10.95 1.43
N PRO A 4 -15.58 10.25 1.23
CA PRO A 4 -15.87 9.03 1.99
C PRO A 4 -14.91 7.88 1.66
N GLU A 5 -14.22 7.93 0.52
CA GLU A 5 -13.28 6.90 0.07
C GLU A 5 -11.80 7.28 0.31
N SER A 6 -11.53 8.26 1.19
CA SER A 6 -10.15 8.67 1.49
C SER A 6 -9.31 7.56 2.14
N LEU A 7 -9.96 6.54 2.71
CA LEU A 7 -9.34 5.36 3.28
C LEU A 7 -10.13 4.11 2.91
N VAL A 8 -9.47 3.15 2.27
CA VAL A 8 -10.02 1.83 2.00
C VAL A 8 -9.03 0.79 2.52
N ILE A 9 -9.47 -0.02 3.48
CA ILE A 9 -8.66 -1.10 4.06
C ILE A 9 -8.94 -2.38 3.28
N LYS A 10 -7.88 -3.04 2.82
CA LYS A 10 -7.94 -4.33 2.12
C LYS A 10 -7.08 -5.35 2.86
N GLN A 11 -7.55 -6.59 2.88
CA GLN A 11 -6.76 -7.73 3.35
C GLN A 11 -6.22 -8.49 2.14
N GLY A 12 -4.96 -8.90 2.21
CA GLY A 12 -4.27 -9.55 1.10
C GLY A 12 -3.07 -10.34 1.58
N TYR A 13 -2.32 -10.86 0.61
CA TYR A 13 -1.11 -11.63 0.86
C TYR A 13 0.09 -10.89 0.28
N ALA A 14 1.21 -11.02 0.95
CA ALA A 14 2.49 -10.46 0.56
C ALA A 14 3.53 -11.58 0.59
N GLU A 15 4.65 -11.38 -0.10
CA GLU A 15 5.75 -12.34 -0.07
C GLU A 15 6.42 -12.42 1.31
N PRO A 16 7.03 -13.56 1.69
CA PRO A 16 7.67 -13.73 2.99
C PRO A 16 8.83 -12.75 3.27
N SER A 17 9.45 -12.17 2.24
CA SER A 17 10.54 -11.19 2.38
C SER A 17 10.11 -9.97 3.21
N LEU A 18 8.82 -9.62 3.14
CA LEU A 18 8.24 -8.45 3.81
C LEU A 18 7.97 -8.71 5.31
N ALA A 19 8.20 -9.93 5.80
CA ALA A 19 8.08 -10.25 7.24
C ALA A 19 8.99 -9.39 8.13
N GLN A 20 10.11 -8.91 7.58
CA GLN A 20 11.07 -8.04 8.27
C GLN A 20 11.05 -6.61 7.72
N ALA A 21 9.92 -6.17 7.14
CA ALA A 21 9.80 -4.82 6.62
C ALA A 21 10.03 -3.77 7.73
N GLU A 22 10.71 -2.67 7.37
CA GLU A 22 11.02 -1.58 8.30
C GLU A 22 9.97 -0.47 8.17
N ALA A 23 9.48 0.04 9.30
CA ALA A 23 8.56 1.16 9.30
C ALA A 23 9.18 2.40 8.63
N GLY A 24 8.43 3.06 7.74
CA GLY A 24 8.89 4.23 7.00
C GLY A 24 9.78 3.93 5.79
N LYS A 25 10.29 2.71 5.62
CA LYS A 25 10.97 2.28 4.39
C LYS A 25 9.95 2.05 3.27
N ALA A 26 10.25 2.56 2.08
CA ALA A 26 9.40 2.40 0.92
C ALA A 26 9.72 1.10 0.17
N TYR A 27 8.67 0.40 -0.23
CA TYR A 27 8.69 -0.83 -1.01
C TYR A 27 7.81 -0.63 -2.24
N GLN A 28 8.26 -1.14 -3.39
CA GLN A 28 7.42 -1.18 -4.58
C GLN A 28 6.70 -2.53 -4.62
N PHE A 29 5.38 -2.52 -4.52
CA PHE A 29 4.58 -3.69 -4.84
C PHE A 29 4.39 -3.70 -6.35
N GLU A 30 4.90 -4.74 -7.00
CA GLU A 30 4.94 -4.80 -8.46
C GLU A 30 3.55 -4.58 -9.06
N ARG A 31 3.48 -3.68 -10.04
CA ARG A 31 2.24 -3.30 -10.76
C ARG A 31 1.17 -2.59 -9.92
N GLU A 32 1.34 -2.46 -8.61
CA GLU A 32 0.37 -1.82 -7.71
C GLU A 32 0.76 -0.39 -7.32
N GLY A 33 1.98 -0.20 -6.81
CA GLY A 33 2.40 1.10 -6.29
C GLY A 33 3.55 1.03 -5.29
N TYR A 34 3.80 2.17 -4.65
CA TYR A 34 4.74 2.26 -3.54
C TYR A 34 4.01 2.24 -2.20
N PHE A 35 4.53 1.45 -1.28
CA PHE A 35 3.96 1.20 0.03
C PHE A 35 5.03 1.31 1.11
N CYS A 36 4.62 1.59 2.35
CA CYS A 36 5.50 1.50 3.51
C CYS A 36 4.77 0.82 4.67
N LEU A 37 5.54 0.18 5.56
CA LEU A 37 4.98 -0.43 6.76
C LEU A 37 4.52 0.70 7.72
N ASP A 38 3.28 0.60 8.18
CA ASP A 38 2.67 1.56 9.10
C ASP A 38 3.28 1.42 10.50
N SER A 39 3.77 2.52 11.08
CA SER A 39 4.45 2.50 12.38
C SER A 39 3.52 2.39 13.59
N ARG A 40 2.20 2.55 13.39
CA ARG A 40 1.20 2.62 14.47
C ARG A 40 0.36 1.36 14.56
N TYR A 41 -0.01 0.79 13.42
CA TYR A 41 -0.97 -0.31 13.31
C TYR A 41 -0.31 -1.64 12.93
N ALA A 42 0.92 -1.64 12.40
CA ALA A 42 1.64 -2.88 12.15
C ALA A 42 2.09 -3.52 13.48
N THR A 43 1.97 -4.83 13.56
CA THR A 43 2.43 -5.66 14.67
C THR A 43 3.26 -6.83 14.14
N ALA A 44 3.93 -7.56 15.05
CA ALA A 44 4.73 -8.74 14.68
C ALA A 44 3.92 -9.86 14.00
N THR A 45 2.61 -9.93 14.23
CA THR A 45 1.72 -10.96 13.66
C THR A 45 0.79 -10.42 12.57
N ASN A 46 0.70 -9.10 12.42
CA ASN A 46 -0.17 -8.46 11.45
C ASN A 46 0.52 -7.23 10.84
N LEU A 47 0.99 -7.37 9.60
CA LEU A 47 1.65 -6.28 8.89
C LEU A 47 0.60 -5.40 8.21
N VAL A 48 0.71 -4.09 8.45
CA VAL A 48 -0.17 -3.08 7.84
C VAL A 48 0.68 -2.21 6.94
N PHE A 49 0.31 -2.12 5.66
CA PHE A 49 1.01 -1.30 4.67
C PHE A 49 0.13 -0.14 4.21
N ASN A 50 0.70 1.06 4.23
CA ASN A 50 0.08 2.24 3.66
C ASN A 50 0.53 2.42 2.22
N ARG A 51 -0.42 2.65 1.31
CA ARG A 51 -0.10 3.03 -0.07
C ARG A 51 0.34 4.48 -0.12
N THR A 52 1.63 4.72 -0.35
CA THR A 52 2.19 6.06 -0.53
C THR A 52 1.68 6.69 -1.81
N VAL A 53 1.76 5.97 -2.93
CA VAL A 53 1.24 6.39 -4.23
C VAL A 53 1.05 5.18 -5.14
N GLY A 54 0.03 5.21 -6.01
CA GLY A 54 -0.14 4.22 -7.07
C GLY A 54 0.87 4.41 -8.21
N LEU A 55 1.08 3.38 -9.02
CA LEU A 55 1.86 3.55 -10.25
C LEU A 55 1.12 4.43 -11.26
N ARG A 56 1.88 4.99 -12.21
CA ARG A 56 1.31 5.71 -13.34
C ARG A 56 0.54 4.73 -14.23
N ASP A 57 -0.78 4.76 -14.14
CA ASP A 57 -1.65 4.10 -15.10
C ASP A 57 -1.90 5.04 -16.28
N THR A 58 -1.41 4.67 -17.47
CA THR A 58 -1.60 5.42 -18.71
C THR A 58 -2.87 5.03 -19.46
N TRP A 59 -3.50 3.91 -19.11
CA TRP A 59 -4.65 3.37 -19.85
C TRP A 59 -5.98 3.92 -19.31
N ALA A 60 -6.05 4.23 -18.01
CA ALA A 60 -7.22 4.83 -17.39
C ALA A 60 -7.64 6.20 -17.98
N LYS A 61 -6.74 6.89 -18.69
CA LYS A 61 -7.02 8.19 -19.32
C LYS A 61 -7.56 8.12 -20.76
N ALA A 62 -7.56 6.94 -21.38
CA ALA A 62 -7.93 6.80 -22.79
C ALA A 62 -9.42 6.49 -23.02
N GLY A 63 -10.24 6.44 -21.97
CA GLY A 63 -11.63 6.00 -22.02
C GLY A 63 -12.66 6.99 -21.47
N GLU A 64 -12.30 8.27 -21.30
CA GLU A 64 -13.22 9.35 -20.94
C GLU A 64 -13.38 10.35 -22.08
#